data_AF-A0AAN7RQI5-F1
#
_entry.id   AF-A0AAN7RQI5-F1
#
_cell.length_a   1.000
_cell.length_b   1.000
_cell.length_c   1.000
_cell.angle_alpha   90.00
_cell.angle_beta   90.00
_cell.angle_gamma   90.00
#
_symmetry.space_group_name_H-M   'P 1'
#
loop_
_entity.id
_entity.type
_entity.pdbx_description
1 polymer ?
#
loop_
_entity_poly.entity_id
_entity_poly.type
_entity_poly.pdbx_seq_one_letter_code
_entity_poly.pdbx_strand_id
1 'polypeptide(L)'
;MAGWCRLWIYNYGIVAKALYELLKNNPTQPLWSSEAQNALKTLKKETMKALALPDVTKPFWLFSHDKQGIALGVLAQRLGLCKRAVAYFSKQLDKVSKGRPGCLQAVAAVVLNIREARKFTLGQKNHSAGFTHMGLTSESLIHDCLETIETVYSSRADLKEEPSVDAQASRFTDGSSFIRQGIRKAAYAVTTASKVIDSQSLPAGTSAQKAEIIALTRALELAKGKKKRLRTDSKYAFGVVHAHRAIWKERGLLTAPGRQIEHAEEILHLLEAVQLPTKVAITHCRGRPKGNADQEKGHSLADYEANYEAAERFRKILTLIPGNRSRSLGDQENVAYSRADKELIEEMGGQVPFKGWARLSDGRIIIPAKQVRGVVKEHHNKTHWGADSLYQFLHQKLIGRNLYTTV
;
A
#
# COMPACT_ATOMS: atom_id res chain seq x y z
N MET A 1 2.02 48.11 -1.83
CA MET A 1 3.03 48.51 -2.84
C MET A 1 4.25 47.60 -2.88
N ALA A 2 4.90 47.25 -1.75
CA ALA A 2 6.11 46.40 -1.76
C ALA A 2 5.96 45.01 -2.44
N GLY A 3 4.74 44.46 -2.49
CA GLY A 3 4.47 43.19 -3.19
C GLY A 3 4.70 43.22 -4.70
N TRP A 4 4.58 44.39 -5.34
CA TRP A 4 4.94 44.59 -6.76
C TRP A 4 6.45 44.48 -6.96
N CYS A 5 7.22 44.82 -5.92
CA CYS A 5 8.68 44.80 -5.94
C CYS A 5 9.31 43.51 -5.42
N ARG A 6 8.50 42.48 -5.15
CA ARG A 6 8.98 41.22 -4.54
C ARG A 6 10.07 40.51 -5.35
N LEU A 7 10.12 40.71 -6.67
CA LEU A 7 11.13 40.13 -7.56
C LEU A 7 12.47 40.89 -7.53
N TRP A 8 12.48 42.12 -7.00
CA TRP A 8 13.67 42.96 -6.85
C TRP A 8 14.31 42.87 -5.46
N ILE A 9 13.67 42.18 -4.52
CA ILE A 9 14.08 42.14 -3.11
C ILE A 9 14.53 40.72 -2.74
N TYR A 10 15.81 40.59 -2.39
CA TYR A 10 16.35 39.35 -1.84
C TYR A 10 15.66 38.99 -0.52
N ASN A 11 15.32 37.71 -0.35
CA ASN A 11 14.63 37.19 0.84
C ASN A 11 13.29 37.86 1.18
N TYR A 12 12.60 38.45 0.20
CA TYR A 12 11.34 39.17 0.42
C TYR A 12 10.35 38.43 1.33
N GLY A 13 10.10 37.14 1.10
CA GLY A 13 9.13 36.37 1.89
C GLY A 13 9.52 36.17 3.35
N ILE A 14 10.82 36.18 3.67
CA ILE A 14 11.30 36.15 5.07
C ILE A 14 11.13 37.52 5.70
N VAL A 15 11.58 38.58 5.01
CA VAL A 15 11.51 39.96 5.53
C VAL A 15 10.05 40.38 5.74
N ALA A 16 9.17 40.08 4.79
CA ALA A 16 7.76 40.44 4.86
C ALA A 16 6.96 39.58 5.86
N LYS A 17 7.49 38.46 6.36
CA LYS A 17 6.78 37.54 7.26
C LYS A 17 6.31 38.25 8.53
N ALA A 18 7.18 39.03 9.18
CA ALA A 18 6.84 39.78 10.39
C ALA A 18 5.69 40.78 10.15
N LEU A 19 5.64 41.39 8.96
CA LEU A 19 4.56 42.32 8.59
C LEU A 19 3.23 41.58 8.34
N TYR A 20 3.28 40.40 7.73
CA TYR A 20 2.07 39.58 7.53
C TYR A 20 1.53 39.02 8.85
N GLU A 21 2.40 38.64 9.79
CA GLU A 21 2.01 38.15 11.11
C GLU A 21 1.35 39.24 11.96
N LEU A 22 1.83 40.49 11.88
CA LEU A 22 1.17 41.63 12.52
C LEU A 22 -0.28 41.81 12.02
N LEU A 23 -0.48 41.76 10.71
CA LEU A 23 -1.81 41.92 10.12
C LEU A 23 -2.76 40.76 10.46
N LYS A 24 -2.21 39.55 10.63
CA LYS A 24 -2.99 38.37 10.97
C LYS A 24 -3.49 38.40 12.42
N ASN A 25 -2.71 39.00 13.33
CA ASN A 25 -3.01 38.98 14.76
C ASN A 25 -3.87 40.18 15.21
N ASN A 26 -3.70 41.37 14.60
CA ASN A 26 -4.46 42.58 14.95
C ASN A 26 -4.75 43.43 13.71
N PRO A 27 -5.84 43.14 12.97
CA PRO A 27 -6.11 43.76 11.68
C PRO A 27 -6.52 45.24 11.74
N THR A 28 -7.02 45.71 12.89
CA THR A 28 -7.57 47.08 13.04
C THR A 28 -6.60 48.05 13.72
N GLN A 29 -5.70 47.58 14.58
CA GLN A 29 -4.65 48.37 15.24
C GLN A 29 -3.37 47.53 15.42
N PRO A 30 -2.50 47.48 14.40
CA PRO A 30 -1.26 46.71 14.49
C PRO A 30 -0.29 47.37 15.47
N LEU A 31 0.01 46.68 16.57
CA LEU A 31 1.10 47.04 17.47
C LEU A 31 2.44 46.78 16.76
N TRP A 32 3.19 47.85 16.45
CA TRP A 32 4.46 47.73 15.75
C TRP A 32 5.54 47.12 16.64
N SER A 33 5.92 45.88 16.33
CA SER A 33 7.09 45.25 16.97
C SER A 33 8.40 45.79 16.39
N SER A 34 9.50 45.60 17.13
CA SER A 34 10.83 46.00 16.68
C SER A 34 11.24 45.25 15.39
N GLU A 35 10.84 43.98 15.25
CA GLU A 35 11.08 43.14 14.09
C GLU A 35 10.33 43.66 12.85
N ALA A 36 9.07 44.06 13.02
CA ALA A 36 8.27 44.62 11.94
C ALA A 36 8.79 45.98 11.46
N GLN A 37 9.25 46.84 12.38
CA GLN A 37 9.89 48.10 12.01
C GLN A 37 11.19 47.88 11.24
N ASN A 38 12.02 46.92 11.68
CA ASN A 38 13.25 46.55 10.98
C ASN A 38 12.97 45.93 9.61
N ALA A 39 11.94 45.10 9.49
CA ALA A 39 11.48 44.55 8.21
C ALA A 39 11.08 45.67 7.24
N LEU A 40 10.30 46.66 7.69
CA LEU A 40 9.90 47.79 6.86
C LEU A 40 11.10 48.63 6.41
N LYS A 41 12.04 48.93 7.31
CA LYS A 41 13.28 49.64 6.96
C LYS A 41 14.10 48.89 5.93
N THR A 42 14.23 47.57 6.10
CA THR A 42 14.95 46.69 5.16
C THR A 42 14.29 46.70 3.78
N LEU A 43 12.95 46.57 3.71
CA LEU A 43 12.22 46.63 2.44
C LEU A 43 12.41 47.97 1.73
N LYS A 44 12.34 49.09 2.45
CA LYS A 44 12.59 50.43 1.87
C LYS A 44 14.00 50.52 1.25
N LYS A 45 15.02 50.02 1.94
CA LYS A 45 16.41 50.01 1.44
C LYS A 45 16.59 49.14 0.19
N GLU A 46 16.04 47.93 0.21
CA GLU A 46 16.20 46.97 -0.90
C GLU A 46 15.41 47.36 -2.16
N THR A 47 14.29 48.08 -2.01
CA THR A 47 13.49 48.55 -3.15
C THR A 47 14.24 49.56 -4.04
N MET A 48 15.30 50.20 -3.52
CA MET A 48 16.12 51.16 -4.25
C MET A 48 17.21 50.53 -5.12
N LYS A 49 17.36 49.19 -5.12
CA LYS A 49 18.39 48.48 -5.90
C LYS A 49 17.86 48.05 -7.28
N ALA A 50 18.66 48.28 -8.33
CA ALA A 50 18.31 47.94 -9.70
C ALA A 50 18.82 46.54 -10.12
N LEU A 51 17.91 45.67 -10.59
CA LEU A 51 18.25 44.39 -11.22
C LEU A 51 18.62 44.54 -12.70
N ALA A 52 19.27 43.52 -13.26
CA ALA A 52 19.52 43.43 -14.70
C ALA A 52 18.26 43.00 -15.45
N LEU A 53 18.10 43.51 -16.67
CA LEU A 53 17.10 42.98 -17.60
C LEU A 53 17.52 41.58 -18.08
N PRO A 54 16.57 40.64 -18.25
CA PRO A 54 16.87 39.32 -18.79
C PRO A 54 17.29 39.42 -20.25
N ASP A 55 18.47 38.88 -20.57
CA ASP A 55 18.97 38.75 -21.93
C ASP A 55 18.84 37.30 -22.39
N VAL A 56 17.80 36.99 -23.15
CA VAL A 56 17.54 35.62 -23.61
C VAL A 56 18.61 35.07 -24.55
N THR A 57 19.62 35.84 -24.97
CA THR A 57 20.73 35.28 -25.77
C THR A 57 21.83 34.66 -24.90
N LYS A 58 21.79 34.86 -23.58
CA LYS A 58 22.83 34.42 -22.64
C LYS A 58 22.33 33.34 -21.67
N PRO A 59 23.21 32.41 -21.26
CA PRO A 59 22.83 31.37 -20.31
C PRO A 59 22.45 31.96 -18.95
N PHE A 60 21.38 31.42 -18.37
CA PHE A 60 20.91 31.74 -17.03
C PHE A 60 21.47 30.77 -15.99
N TRP A 61 21.76 31.32 -14.81
CA TRP A 61 22.16 30.58 -13.62
C TRP A 61 21.08 30.75 -12.55
N LEU A 62 20.58 29.63 -12.03
CA LEU A 62 19.63 29.63 -10.93
C LEU A 62 20.31 29.10 -9.67
N PHE A 63 20.36 29.91 -8.63
CA PHE A 63 20.77 29.51 -7.28
C PHE A 63 19.51 29.32 -6.43
N SER A 64 19.47 28.27 -5.63
CA SER A 64 18.30 27.92 -4.83
C SER A 64 18.70 27.56 -3.41
N HIS A 65 17.88 27.97 -2.45
CA HIS A 65 18.02 27.68 -1.03
C HIS A 65 16.62 27.62 -0.41
N ASP A 66 16.47 26.91 0.70
CA ASP A 66 15.26 26.94 1.50
C ASP A 66 15.58 27.39 2.92
N LYS A 67 14.70 28.23 3.48
CA LYS A 67 14.83 28.68 4.88
C LYS A 67 13.45 28.92 5.46
N GLN A 68 13.21 28.37 6.65
CA GLN A 68 11.94 28.51 7.38
C GLN A 68 10.70 28.14 6.55
N GLY A 69 10.80 27.10 5.72
CA GLY A 69 9.69 26.67 4.86
C GLY A 69 9.39 27.62 3.68
N ILE A 70 10.36 28.45 3.29
CA ILE A 70 10.28 29.36 2.15
C ILE A 70 11.41 28.98 1.16
N ALA A 71 11.02 28.69 -0.07
CA ALA A 71 11.92 28.54 -1.19
C ALA A 71 12.44 29.92 -1.63
N LEU A 72 13.76 30.07 -1.63
CA LEU A 72 14.49 31.27 -2.00
C LEU A 72 15.31 30.98 -3.25
N GLY A 73 15.23 31.86 -4.24
CA GLY A 73 15.93 31.69 -5.51
C GLY A 73 16.57 32.97 -6.00
N VAL A 74 17.72 32.86 -6.66
CA VAL A 74 18.37 33.95 -7.38
C VAL A 74 18.58 33.51 -8.81
N LEU A 75 17.91 34.18 -9.75
CA LEU A 75 18.18 34.06 -11.18
C LEU A 75 19.23 35.10 -11.55
N ALA A 76 20.34 34.69 -12.16
CA ALA A 76 21.43 35.57 -12.53
C ALA A 76 21.95 35.29 -13.93
N GLN A 77 22.53 36.31 -14.55
CA GLN A 77 23.23 36.22 -15.83
C GLN A 77 24.61 36.85 -15.73
N ARG A 78 25.52 36.40 -16.59
CA ARG A 78 26.86 36.95 -16.66
C ARG A 78 26.84 38.30 -17.36
N LEU A 79 27.38 39.32 -16.70
CA LEU A 79 27.62 40.66 -17.25
C LEU A 79 29.11 40.97 -17.04
N GLY A 80 29.91 40.80 -18.10
CA GLY A 80 31.37 40.86 -18.01
C GLY A 80 31.96 39.74 -17.15
N LEU A 81 32.73 40.10 -16.11
CA LEU A 81 33.33 39.17 -15.16
C LEU A 81 32.40 38.77 -14.01
N CYS A 82 31.30 39.49 -13.80
CA CYS A 82 30.41 39.29 -12.65
C CYS A 82 29.09 38.62 -13.06
N LYS A 83 28.46 37.91 -12.11
CA LYS A 83 27.07 37.45 -12.23
C LYS A 83 26.16 38.52 -11.64
N ARG A 84 25.23 39.05 -12.43
CA ARG A 84 24.25 40.04 -11.98
C ARG A 84 22.89 39.39 -11.85
N ALA A 85 22.20 39.67 -10.75
CA ALA A 85 20.85 39.16 -10.52
C ALA A 85 19.85 39.79 -11.51
N VAL A 86 18.99 38.94 -12.06
CA VAL A 86 17.88 39.25 -12.96
C VAL A 86 16.56 39.21 -12.21
N ALA A 87 16.41 38.25 -11.29
CA ALA A 87 15.22 38.14 -10.44
C ALA A 87 15.54 37.42 -9.12
N TYR A 88 14.82 37.80 -8.06
CA TYR A 88 14.76 37.07 -6.80
C TYR A 88 13.42 36.36 -6.65
N PHE A 89 13.47 35.10 -6.22
CA PHE A 89 12.30 34.29 -5.93
C PHE A 89 12.18 34.08 -4.43
N SER A 90 10.96 34.21 -3.93
CA SER A 90 10.61 33.88 -2.57
C SER A 90 9.20 33.32 -2.55
N LYS A 91 9.07 32.01 -2.36
CA LYS A 91 7.81 31.28 -2.42
C LYS A 91 7.65 30.37 -1.22
N GLN A 92 6.48 30.38 -0.61
CA GLN A 92 6.21 29.49 0.51
C GLN A 92 6.12 28.04 0.03
N LEU A 93 6.82 27.13 0.70
CA LEU A 93 6.65 25.70 0.48
C LEU A 93 5.23 25.29 0.91
N ASP A 94 4.66 24.32 0.20
CA ASP A 94 3.38 23.74 0.58
C ASP A 94 3.50 22.98 1.92
N LYS A 95 2.35 22.68 2.55
CA LYS A 95 2.33 22.04 3.87
C LYS A 95 3.06 20.70 3.90
N VAL A 96 2.99 19.92 2.82
CA VAL A 96 3.66 18.61 2.75
C VAL A 96 5.16 18.82 2.67
N SER A 97 5.61 19.70 1.78
CA SER A 97 7.04 20.00 1.63
C SER A 97 7.64 20.54 2.94
N LYS A 98 6.94 21.40 3.68
CA LYS A 98 7.39 21.90 5.00
C LYS A 98 7.52 20.83 6.08
N GLY A 99 6.79 19.72 5.96
CA GLY A 99 6.90 18.58 6.88
C GLY A 99 8.11 17.68 6.58
N ARG A 100 8.81 17.90 5.45
CA ARG A 100 9.95 17.06 5.05
C ARG A 100 11.25 17.48 5.73
N PRO A 101 12.27 16.59 5.78
CA PRO A 101 13.64 16.94 6.16
C PRO A 101 14.28 17.99 5.24
N GLY A 102 15.30 18.69 5.74
CA GLY A 102 15.97 19.81 5.07
C GLY A 102 16.36 19.53 3.62
N CYS A 103 17.05 18.41 3.32
CA CYS A 103 17.45 18.08 1.94
C CYS A 103 16.27 18.02 0.97
N LEU A 104 15.11 17.54 1.42
CA LEU A 104 13.93 17.42 0.58
C LEU A 104 13.16 18.73 0.48
N GLN A 105 13.18 19.57 1.53
CA GLN A 105 12.74 20.97 1.42
C GLN A 105 13.58 21.71 0.38
N ALA A 106 14.89 21.47 0.37
CA ALA A 106 15.83 22.06 -0.59
C ALA A 106 15.52 21.62 -2.03
N VAL A 107 15.25 20.33 -2.26
CA VAL A 107 14.80 19.82 -3.57
C VAL A 107 13.46 20.43 -3.98
N ALA A 108 12.48 20.48 -3.07
CA ALA A 108 11.19 21.11 -3.34
C ALA A 108 11.35 22.60 -3.69
N ALA A 109 12.25 23.31 -2.99
CA ALA A 109 12.57 24.71 -3.28
C ALA A 109 13.21 24.87 -4.66
N VAL A 110 14.14 24.00 -5.06
CA VAL A 110 14.73 23.99 -6.41
C VAL A 110 13.64 23.85 -7.48
N VAL A 111 12.73 22.88 -7.33
CA VAL A 111 11.66 22.65 -8.30
C VAL A 111 10.75 23.87 -8.43
N LEU A 112 10.36 24.49 -7.31
CA LEU A 112 9.56 25.71 -7.32
C LEU A 112 10.29 26.87 -8.00
N ASN A 113 11.56 27.06 -7.68
CA ASN A 113 12.37 28.13 -8.26
C ASN A 113 12.60 27.92 -9.76
N ILE A 114 12.74 26.68 -10.24
CA ILE A 114 12.82 26.38 -11.68
C ILE A 114 11.53 26.79 -12.39
N ARG A 115 10.36 26.49 -11.80
CA ARG A 115 9.06 26.87 -12.37
C ARG A 115 8.91 28.38 -12.47
N GLU A 116 9.36 29.13 -11.46
CA GLU A 116 9.33 30.60 -11.50
C GLU A 116 10.36 31.15 -12.50
N ALA A 117 11.58 30.61 -12.53
CA ALA A 117 12.64 31.02 -13.46
C ALA A 117 12.23 30.84 -14.93
N ARG A 118 11.49 29.77 -15.27
CA ARG A 118 10.98 29.53 -16.63
C ARG A 118 10.17 30.68 -17.21
N LYS A 119 9.51 31.47 -16.35
CA LYS A 119 8.74 32.66 -16.79
C LYS A 119 9.64 33.78 -17.32
N PHE A 120 10.91 33.80 -16.94
CA PHE A 120 11.90 34.79 -17.36
C PHE A 120 12.82 34.27 -18.46
N THR A 121 13.01 32.95 -18.55
CA THR A 121 13.96 32.33 -19.47
C THR A 121 13.34 31.93 -20.80
N LEU A 122 12.03 32.15 -20.99
CA LEU A 122 11.25 31.84 -22.20
C LEU A 122 11.52 30.44 -22.77
N GLY A 123 11.69 29.44 -21.88
CA GLY A 123 11.90 28.04 -22.27
C GLY A 123 13.36 27.63 -22.51
N GLN A 124 14.33 28.54 -22.36
CA GLN A 124 15.74 28.14 -22.39
C GLN A 124 16.11 27.20 -21.24
N LYS A 125 17.00 26.24 -21.55
CA LYS A 125 17.59 25.35 -20.56
C LYS A 125 18.57 26.15 -19.69
N ASN A 126 18.29 26.22 -18.39
CA ASN A 126 19.15 26.90 -17.43
C ASN A 126 20.32 26.00 -17.04
N HIS A 127 21.50 26.58 -16.85
CA HIS A 127 22.59 25.90 -16.14
C HIS A 127 22.29 26.00 -14.65
N SER A 128 21.71 24.94 -14.08
CA SER A 128 21.45 24.86 -12.65
C SER A 128 22.77 24.63 -11.91
N ALA A 129 23.32 25.67 -11.29
CA ALA A 129 24.36 25.51 -10.29
C ALA A 129 23.68 25.09 -8.99
N GLY A 130 23.94 23.84 -8.56
CA GLY A 130 23.59 23.37 -7.22
C GLY A 130 24.17 24.28 -6.14
N PHE A 131 23.50 24.28 -4.99
CA PHE A 131 23.84 24.88 -3.68
C PHE A 131 25.21 25.58 -3.58
N THR A 132 25.37 26.75 -4.22
CA THR A 132 26.48 27.64 -3.89
C THR A 132 25.90 28.87 -3.23
N HIS A 133 26.06 28.94 -1.91
CA HIS A 133 25.95 30.18 -1.15
C HIS A 133 26.85 31.22 -1.80
N MET A 134 26.25 32.30 -2.32
CA MET A 134 27.02 33.47 -2.72
C MET A 134 27.46 34.18 -1.43
N GLY A 135 28.61 33.76 -0.88
CA GLY A 135 29.50 34.60 -0.07
C GLY A 135 29.02 35.18 1.27
N LEU A 136 28.11 34.55 2.02
CA LEU A 136 27.81 34.99 3.40
C LEU A 136 27.66 33.80 4.36
N THR A 137 28.63 33.69 5.28
CA THR A 137 28.70 32.88 6.52
C THR A 137 28.14 31.47 6.45
N SER A 138 29.05 30.52 6.32
CA SER A 138 28.85 29.07 6.42
C SER A 138 28.54 28.65 7.86
N GLU A 139 27.27 28.53 8.22
CA GLU A 139 26.91 27.45 9.15
C GLU A 139 26.80 26.17 8.33
N SER A 140 27.88 25.41 8.36
CA SER A 140 27.98 24.08 7.75
C SER A 140 27.02 23.14 8.49
N LEU A 141 25.80 22.98 8.00
CA LEU A 141 24.91 21.89 8.39
C LEU A 141 25.48 20.57 7.82
N ILE A 142 26.44 20.00 8.54
CA ILE A 142 26.88 18.62 8.32
C ILE A 142 25.70 17.73 8.70
N HIS A 143 24.94 17.29 7.71
CA HIS A 143 23.98 16.22 7.86
C HIS A 143 24.07 15.34 6.62
N ASP A 144 24.11 14.03 6.84
CA ASP A 144 24.07 13.08 5.74
C ASP A 144 22.62 12.98 5.26
N CYS A 145 22.35 13.56 4.09
CA CYS A 145 21.05 13.49 3.45
C CYS A 145 20.60 12.04 3.23
N LEU A 146 21.52 11.11 3.00
CA LEU A 146 21.20 9.70 2.82
C LEU A 146 20.76 9.09 4.14
N GLU A 147 21.50 9.29 5.23
CA GLU A 147 21.12 8.82 6.57
C GLU A 147 19.78 9.44 7.03
N THR A 148 19.56 10.72 6.75
CA THR A 148 18.30 11.41 7.08
C THR A 148 17.14 10.86 6.26
N ILE A 149 17.35 10.57 4.98
CA ILE A 149 16.35 9.92 4.13
C ILE A 149 16.10 8.49 4.64
N GLU A 150 17.12 7.67 4.86
CA GLU A 150 16.96 6.31 5.37
C GLU A 150 16.20 6.27 6.71
N THR A 151 16.53 7.17 7.64
CA THR A 151 15.88 7.27 8.95
C THR A 151 14.42 7.70 8.85
N VAL A 152 14.09 8.63 7.94
CA VAL A 152 12.72 9.17 7.79
C VAL A 152 11.85 8.28 6.90
N TYR A 153 12.46 7.52 5.98
CA TYR A 153 11.77 6.78 4.94
C TYR A 153 11.69 5.27 5.20
N SER A 154 12.63 4.72 5.97
CA SER A 154 12.56 3.32 6.38
C SER A 154 11.45 3.13 7.42
N SER A 155 10.75 1.99 7.34
CA SER A 155 9.84 1.58 8.41
C SER A 155 10.56 1.37 9.74
N ARG A 156 11.89 1.16 9.70
CA ARG A 156 12.75 0.87 10.84
C ARG A 156 14.21 1.23 10.51
N ALA A 157 14.86 2.02 11.37
CA ALA A 157 16.19 2.59 11.10
C ALA A 157 17.31 1.55 10.83
N ASP A 158 17.22 0.34 11.40
CA ASP A 158 18.20 -0.75 11.21
C ASP A 158 17.77 -1.81 10.17
N LEU A 159 16.66 -1.59 9.45
CA LEU A 159 16.20 -2.50 8.40
C LEU A 159 17.18 -2.41 7.21
N LYS A 160 17.88 -3.51 6.95
CA LYS A 160 18.84 -3.61 5.83
C LYS A 160 18.33 -4.56 4.75
N GLU A 161 18.72 -4.27 3.52
CA GLU A 161 18.62 -5.24 2.42
C GLU A 161 19.63 -6.38 2.63
N GLU A 162 20.86 -6.07 3.05
CA GLU A 162 21.88 -7.11 3.27
C GLU A 162 22.12 -7.43 4.75
N PRO A 163 22.33 -8.72 5.09
CA PRO A 163 22.46 -9.16 6.47
C PRO A 163 23.87 -8.91 7.03
N SER A 164 23.97 -8.62 8.33
CA SER A 164 25.23 -8.86 9.06
C SER A 164 25.41 -10.36 9.32
N VAL A 165 26.68 -10.80 9.35
CA VAL A 165 27.16 -12.19 9.27
C VAL A 165 26.52 -13.17 10.29
N ASP A 166 25.89 -12.68 11.36
CA ASP A 166 25.30 -13.47 12.46
C ASP A 166 23.83 -13.93 12.29
N ALA A 167 23.18 -13.70 11.15
CA ALA A 167 21.78 -14.06 11.01
C ALA A 167 21.59 -15.57 10.85
N GLN A 168 20.90 -16.20 11.82
CA GLN A 168 20.37 -17.58 11.74
C GLN A 168 19.72 -17.89 10.38
N ALA A 169 19.62 -19.18 10.04
CA ALA A 169 19.03 -19.70 8.80
C ALA A 169 17.84 -18.87 8.30
N SER A 170 17.88 -18.53 7.00
CA SER A 170 16.92 -17.64 6.35
C SER A 170 15.53 -18.26 6.34
N ARG A 171 14.51 -17.44 6.61
CA ARG A 171 13.12 -17.83 6.40
C ARG A 171 12.62 -17.29 5.07
N PHE A 172 11.78 -18.07 4.42
CA PHE A 172 11.11 -17.75 3.17
C PHE A 172 9.63 -17.61 3.45
N THR A 173 8.98 -16.68 2.76
CA THR A 173 7.56 -16.38 2.92
C THR A 173 6.91 -16.39 1.56
N ASP A 174 5.71 -16.96 1.48
CA ASP A 174 4.92 -16.96 0.26
C ASP A 174 3.42 -16.93 0.60
N GLY A 175 2.64 -16.26 -0.24
CA GLY A 175 1.20 -16.14 -0.15
C GLY A 175 0.52 -16.56 -1.45
N SER A 176 -0.26 -17.63 -1.41
CA SER A 176 -1.00 -18.12 -2.58
C SER A 176 -2.46 -17.65 -2.58
N SER A 177 -2.99 -17.34 -3.76
CA SER A 177 -4.43 -17.10 -3.99
C SER A 177 -4.84 -17.51 -5.41
N PHE A 178 -5.77 -18.44 -5.55
CA PHE A 178 -6.32 -18.86 -6.83
C PHE A 178 -7.81 -19.20 -6.75
N ILE A 179 -8.50 -19.22 -7.88
CA ILE A 179 -9.91 -19.60 -7.97
C ILE A 179 -10.01 -21.10 -8.27
N ARG A 180 -10.77 -21.84 -7.47
CA ARG A 180 -11.08 -23.26 -7.72
C ARG A 180 -12.55 -23.51 -7.42
N GLN A 181 -13.29 -24.06 -8.38
CA GLN A 181 -14.75 -24.27 -8.29
C GLN A 181 -15.51 -22.98 -7.95
N GLY A 182 -15.15 -21.86 -8.59
CA GLY A 182 -15.82 -20.56 -8.39
C GLY A 182 -15.47 -19.81 -7.10
N ILE A 183 -14.71 -20.43 -6.19
CA ILE A 183 -14.33 -19.82 -4.90
C ILE A 183 -12.84 -19.45 -4.94
N ARG A 184 -12.53 -18.19 -4.57
CA ARG A 184 -11.14 -17.74 -4.37
C ARG A 184 -10.61 -18.32 -3.07
N LYS A 185 -9.62 -19.21 -3.19
CA LYS A 185 -8.90 -19.85 -2.09
C LYS A 185 -7.55 -19.18 -1.92
N ALA A 186 -7.11 -19.04 -0.67
CA ALA A 186 -5.83 -18.41 -0.37
C ALA A 186 -5.21 -19.03 0.89
N ALA A 187 -3.89 -18.91 1.02
CA ALA A 187 -3.13 -19.34 2.19
C ALA A 187 -1.78 -18.61 2.24
N TYR A 188 -1.08 -18.74 3.37
CA TYR A 188 0.31 -18.34 3.50
C TYR A 188 1.17 -19.50 3.98
N ALA A 189 2.47 -19.41 3.73
CA ALA A 189 3.49 -20.28 4.30
C ALA A 189 4.75 -19.50 4.70
N VAL A 190 5.37 -19.95 5.78
CA VAL A 190 6.68 -19.51 6.27
C VAL A 190 7.56 -20.73 6.44
N THR A 191 8.67 -20.78 5.71
CA THR A 191 9.52 -21.97 5.62
C THR A 191 10.99 -21.62 5.83
N THR A 192 11.80 -22.65 6.01
CA THR A 192 13.26 -22.62 5.81
C THR A 192 13.60 -23.41 4.55
N ALA A 193 14.88 -23.59 4.23
CA ALA A 193 15.30 -24.40 3.08
C ALA A 193 14.77 -25.86 3.09
N SER A 194 14.41 -26.40 4.26
CA SER A 194 14.03 -27.81 4.41
C SER A 194 12.80 -28.07 5.27
N LYS A 195 12.29 -27.08 6.02
CA LYS A 195 11.21 -27.27 6.98
C LYS A 195 10.18 -26.15 6.91
N VAL A 196 8.90 -26.53 6.96
CA VAL A 196 7.76 -25.63 7.18
C VAL A 196 7.78 -25.17 8.64
N ILE A 197 7.85 -23.86 8.86
CA ILE A 197 7.81 -23.26 10.20
C ILE A 197 6.36 -23.00 10.60
N ASP A 198 5.57 -22.47 9.68
CA ASP A 198 4.16 -22.16 9.86
C ASP A 198 3.47 -22.09 8.49
N SER A 199 2.23 -22.52 8.42
CA SER A 199 1.42 -22.45 7.20
C SER A 199 -0.06 -22.48 7.57
N GLN A 200 -0.86 -21.70 6.87
CA GLN A 200 -2.30 -21.66 7.16
C GLN A 200 -3.13 -21.14 5.99
N SER A 201 -4.28 -21.78 5.80
CA SER A 201 -5.36 -21.28 4.95
C SER A 201 -5.97 -19.94 5.45
N LEU A 202 -6.22 -19.05 4.49
CA LEU A 202 -6.80 -17.72 4.68
C LEU A 202 -8.30 -17.69 4.33
N PRO A 203 -9.07 -16.69 4.79
CA PRO A 203 -10.48 -16.55 4.45
C PRO A 203 -10.72 -16.52 2.94
N ALA A 204 -11.84 -17.11 2.50
CA ALA A 204 -12.24 -17.06 1.10
C ALA A 204 -12.38 -15.62 0.62
N GLY A 205 -11.95 -15.35 -0.61
CA GLY A 205 -11.93 -13.99 -1.18
C GLY A 205 -10.65 -13.18 -0.91
N THR A 206 -9.70 -13.71 -0.13
CA THR A 206 -8.38 -13.06 0.07
C THR A 206 -7.60 -12.98 -1.24
N SER A 207 -7.09 -11.80 -1.57
CA SER A 207 -6.28 -11.55 -2.79
C SER A 207 -4.86 -12.09 -2.63
N ALA A 208 -4.15 -12.28 -3.75
CA ALA A 208 -2.74 -12.71 -3.73
C ALA A 208 -1.86 -11.71 -2.98
N GLN A 209 -2.00 -10.42 -3.27
CA GLN A 209 -1.24 -9.37 -2.58
C GLN A 209 -1.49 -9.34 -1.07
N LYS A 210 -2.73 -9.56 -0.63
CA LYS A 210 -3.07 -9.66 0.79
C LYS A 210 -2.48 -10.90 1.43
N ALA A 211 -2.52 -12.05 0.75
CA ALA A 211 -1.91 -13.29 1.25
C ALA A 211 -0.40 -13.12 1.49
N GLU A 212 0.29 -12.44 0.57
CA GLU A 212 1.72 -12.12 0.66
C GLU A 212 2.06 -11.20 1.83
N ILE A 213 1.27 -10.15 2.05
CA ILE A 213 1.41 -9.28 3.23
C ILE A 213 1.25 -10.09 4.52
N ILE A 214 0.24 -10.97 4.58
CA ILE A 214 -0.02 -11.79 5.75
C ILE A 214 1.13 -12.78 5.99
N ALA A 215 1.66 -13.40 4.93
CA ALA A 215 2.82 -14.30 5.00
C ALA A 215 4.04 -13.60 5.62
N LEU A 216 4.37 -12.41 5.12
CA LEU A 216 5.51 -11.64 5.63
C LEU A 216 5.28 -11.16 7.07
N THR A 217 4.06 -10.74 7.39
CA THR A 217 3.66 -10.31 8.74
C THR A 217 3.85 -11.45 9.74
N ARG A 218 3.37 -12.66 9.42
CA ARG A 218 3.56 -13.85 10.27
C ARG A 218 5.02 -14.21 10.45
N ALA A 219 5.82 -14.12 9.40
CA ALA A 219 7.25 -14.39 9.52
C ALA A 219 7.99 -13.44 10.47
N LEU A 220 7.58 -12.17 10.51
CA LEU A 220 8.10 -11.15 11.42
C LEU A 220 7.69 -11.39 12.86
N GLU A 221 6.42 -11.71 13.11
CA GLU A 221 5.93 -12.07 14.44
C GLU A 221 6.64 -13.31 15.00
N LEU A 222 6.81 -14.36 14.17
CA LEU A 222 7.59 -15.55 14.53
C LEU A 222 9.07 -15.24 14.77
N ALA A 223 9.55 -14.07 14.35
CA ALA A 223 10.91 -13.58 14.57
C ALA A 223 11.00 -12.58 15.74
N LYS A 224 9.93 -12.37 16.50
CA LYS A 224 9.90 -11.49 17.68
C LYS A 224 11.07 -11.80 18.63
N GLY A 225 11.83 -10.75 18.98
CA GLY A 225 13.00 -10.85 19.87
C GLY A 225 14.19 -11.64 19.31
N LYS A 226 14.21 -11.96 18.01
CA LYS A 226 15.29 -12.73 17.37
C LYS A 226 15.98 -11.89 16.28
N LYS A 227 17.22 -12.27 15.96
CA LYS A 227 17.91 -11.80 14.74
C LYS A 227 17.53 -12.72 13.59
N LYS A 228 16.90 -12.21 12.52
CA LYS A 228 16.40 -13.05 11.42
C LYS A 228 16.57 -12.42 10.05
N ARG A 229 16.82 -13.26 9.04
CA ARG A 229 16.77 -12.91 7.62
C ARG A 229 15.48 -13.46 7.02
N LEU A 230 14.66 -12.58 6.44
CA LEU A 230 13.42 -12.95 5.76
C LEU A 230 13.56 -12.72 4.26
N ARG A 231 13.00 -13.64 3.48
CA ARG A 231 12.96 -13.57 2.02
C ARG A 231 11.52 -13.66 1.55
N THR A 232 11.12 -12.68 0.76
CA THR A 232 9.80 -12.63 0.11
C THR A 232 10.02 -12.48 -1.40
N ASP A 233 9.17 -13.10 -2.20
CA ASP A 233 9.08 -12.92 -3.64
C ASP A 233 8.05 -11.86 -4.06
N SER A 234 7.21 -11.43 -3.11
CA SER A 234 6.31 -10.30 -3.29
C SER A 234 7.05 -8.97 -3.31
N LYS A 235 7.23 -8.41 -4.51
CA LYS A 235 7.70 -7.04 -4.71
C LYS A 235 6.80 -6.02 -3.99
N TYR A 236 5.50 -6.31 -3.87
CA TYR A 236 4.56 -5.45 -3.18
C TYR A 236 4.80 -5.43 -1.68
N ALA A 237 4.88 -6.60 -1.03
CA ALA A 237 5.13 -6.68 0.41
C ALA A 237 6.52 -6.12 0.77
N PHE A 238 7.55 -6.43 -0.02
CA PHE A 238 8.88 -5.81 0.10
C PHE A 238 8.78 -4.29 0.00
N GLY A 239 8.07 -3.80 -1.02
CA GLY A 239 7.81 -2.38 -1.22
C GLY A 239 7.11 -1.74 -0.02
N VAL A 240 6.11 -2.36 0.59
CA VAL A 240 5.41 -1.81 1.76
C VAL A 240 6.35 -1.62 2.95
N VAL A 241 7.24 -2.57 3.21
CA VAL A 241 8.15 -2.51 4.36
C VAL A 241 9.30 -1.53 4.13
N HIS A 242 9.85 -1.49 2.91
CA HIS A 242 10.96 -0.60 2.56
C HIS A 242 10.49 0.79 2.12
N ALA A 243 9.23 0.95 1.72
CA ALA A 243 8.64 2.22 1.31
C ALA A 243 7.70 2.78 2.40
N HIS A 244 8.25 3.74 3.15
CA HIS A 244 7.56 4.87 3.77
C HIS A 244 6.48 4.58 4.82
N ARG A 245 6.86 4.15 6.03
CA ARG A 245 5.95 4.27 7.19
C ARG A 245 5.49 5.72 7.43
N ALA A 246 6.35 6.71 7.16
CA ALA A 246 6.05 8.13 7.32
C ALA A 246 4.98 8.65 6.33
N ILE A 247 5.08 8.33 5.03
CA ILE A 247 4.13 8.85 4.03
C ILE A 247 2.70 8.33 4.27
N TRP A 248 2.56 7.04 4.59
CA TRP A 248 1.24 6.44 4.79
C TRP A 248 0.56 6.94 6.08
N LYS A 249 1.35 7.14 7.15
CA LYS A 249 0.86 7.73 8.41
C LYS A 249 0.54 9.23 8.26
N GLU A 250 1.39 9.98 7.57
CA GLU A 250 1.19 11.43 7.33
C GLU A 250 0.05 11.73 6.35
N ARG A 251 -0.25 10.81 5.42
CA ARG A 251 -1.36 10.94 4.47
C ARG A 251 -2.67 10.30 4.94
N GLY A 252 -2.72 9.77 6.17
CA GLY A 252 -3.91 9.10 6.69
C GLY A 252 -4.36 7.90 5.84
N LEU A 253 -3.41 7.14 5.29
CA LEU A 253 -3.66 5.98 4.41
C LEU A 253 -4.40 6.33 3.10
N LEU A 254 -4.21 7.56 2.60
CA LEU A 254 -4.77 7.99 1.32
C LEU A 254 -3.73 7.93 0.19
N THR A 255 -4.18 7.43 -0.96
CA THR A 255 -3.46 7.49 -2.23
C THR A 255 -3.41 8.95 -2.75
N ALA A 256 -2.53 9.24 -3.73
CA ALA A 256 -2.44 10.57 -4.34
C ALA A 256 -3.79 11.17 -4.84
N PRO A 257 -4.75 10.38 -5.38
CA PRO A 257 -6.09 10.86 -5.72
C PRO A 257 -7.09 10.88 -4.53
N GLY A 258 -6.65 10.61 -3.29
CA GLY A 258 -7.50 10.70 -2.09
C GLY A 258 -8.36 9.46 -1.80
N ARG A 259 -8.11 8.33 -2.47
CA ARG A 259 -8.76 7.04 -2.14
C ARG A 259 -8.00 6.33 -1.03
N GLN A 260 -8.70 5.59 -0.17
CA GLN A 260 -8.05 4.68 0.78
C GLN A 260 -7.18 3.65 0.05
N ILE A 261 -6.05 3.31 0.63
CA ILE A 261 -5.17 2.25 0.11
C ILE A 261 -5.88 0.90 0.30
N GLU A 262 -5.82 0.05 -0.72
CA GLU A 262 -6.31 -1.31 -0.60
C GLU A 262 -5.51 -2.08 0.47
N HIS A 263 -6.20 -2.87 1.31
CA HIS A 263 -5.58 -3.68 2.38
C HIS A 263 -4.86 -2.84 3.47
N ALA A 264 -5.40 -1.67 3.80
CA ALA A 264 -4.78 -0.72 4.72
C ALA A 264 -4.53 -1.30 6.13
N GLU A 265 -5.46 -2.12 6.64
CA GLU A 265 -5.31 -2.78 7.95
C GLU A 265 -4.13 -3.75 7.97
N GLU A 266 -4.00 -4.57 6.92
CA GLU A 266 -2.91 -5.53 6.81
C GLU A 266 -1.56 -4.83 6.63
N ILE A 267 -1.52 -3.71 5.90
CA ILE A 267 -0.33 -2.88 5.75
C ILE A 267 0.09 -2.28 7.10
N LEU A 268 -0.85 -1.74 7.87
CA LEU A 268 -0.55 -1.21 9.21
C LEU A 268 0.01 -2.31 10.11
N HIS A 269 -0.63 -3.47 10.11
CA HIS A 269 -0.18 -4.60 10.92
C HIS A 269 1.22 -5.08 10.53
N LEU A 270 1.53 -5.15 9.23
CA LEU A 270 2.87 -5.45 8.74
C LEU A 270 3.90 -4.43 9.25
N LEU A 271 3.60 -3.13 9.20
CA LEU A 271 4.50 -2.07 9.66
C LEU A 271 4.76 -2.10 11.17
N GLU A 272 3.79 -2.56 11.96
CA GLU A 272 3.95 -2.82 13.39
C GLU A 272 4.81 -4.09 13.62
N ALA A 273 4.53 -5.16 12.88
CA ALA A 273 5.25 -6.42 12.99
C ALA A 273 6.74 -6.30 12.67
N VAL A 274 7.12 -5.39 11.76
CA VAL A 274 8.54 -5.10 11.42
C VAL A 274 9.36 -4.64 12.65
N GLN A 275 8.71 -4.09 13.68
CA GLN A 275 9.40 -3.66 14.91
C GLN A 275 9.67 -4.81 15.89
N LEU A 276 9.00 -5.97 15.73
CA LEU A 276 9.06 -7.06 16.71
C LEU A 276 10.43 -7.78 16.80
N PRO A 277 11.17 -8.01 15.69
CA PRO A 277 12.48 -8.67 15.77
C PRO A 277 13.54 -7.78 16.44
N THR A 278 14.57 -8.36 17.05
CA THR A 278 15.69 -7.55 17.58
C THR A 278 16.55 -6.98 16.46
N LYS A 279 16.72 -7.72 15.36
CA LYS A 279 17.39 -7.27 14.13
C LYS A 279 16.80 -8.05 12.95
N VAL A 280 16.40 -7.36 11.89
CA VAL A 280 15.81 -8.01 10.72
C VAL A 280 16.38 -7.46 9.42
N ALA A 281 16.67 -8.37 8.49
CA ALA A 281 16.96 -8.06 7.10
C ALA A 281 15.89 -8.71 6.22
N ILE A 282 15.28 -7.93 5.33
CA ILE A 282 14.21 -8.40 4.44
C ILE A 282 14.68 -8.18 3.01
N THR A 283 14.86 -9.27 2.26
CA THR A 283 15.26 -9.22 0.85
C THR A 283 14.14 -9.69 -0.05
N HIS A 284 13.96 -8.97 -1.16
CA HIS A 284 13.13 -9.45 -2.26
C HIS A 284 13.91 -10.42 -3.16
N CYS A 285 13.37 -11.62 -3.35
CA CYS A 285 13.90 -12.61 -4.27
C CYS A 285 13.05 -12.61 -5.53
N ARG A 286 13.63 -12.31 -6.70
CA ARG A 286 12.92 -12.61 -7.95
C ARG A 286 12.76 -14.12 -8.03
N GLY A 287 11.56 -14.59 -8.37
CA GLY A 287 11.21 -16.02 -8.42
C GLY A 287 12.25 -16.89 -9.13
N ARG A 288 12.27 -18.19 -8.80
CA ARG A 288 13.32 -19.18 -9.12
C ARG A 288 14.72 -18.55 -9.24
N PRO A 289 15.39 -18.25 -8.11
CA PRO A 289 16.76 -17.77 -8.16
C PRO A 289 17.61 -18.80 -8.92
N LYS A 290 18.49 -18.36 -9.82
CA LYS A 290 19.47 -19.26 -10.47
C LYS A 290 20.75 -19.19 -9.65
N GLY A 291 21.14 -20.30 -9.02
CA GLY A 291 22.51 -20.49 -8.51
C GLY A 291 22.67 -20.55 -7.00
N ASN A 292 21.59 -20.70 -6.22
CA ASN A 292 21.69 -20.99 -4.78
C ASN A 292 20.66 -22.04 -4.35
N ALA A 293 21.11 -23.29 -4.24
CA ALA A 293 20.27 -24.46 -4.00
C ALA A 293 19.39 -24.35 -2.74
N ASP A 294 19.89 -23.75 -1.66
CA ASP A 294 19.11 -23.62 -0.42
C ASP A 294 18.04 -22.54 -0.52
N GLN A 295 18.29 -21.49 -1.30
CA GLN A 295 17.29 -20.45 -1.57
C GLN A 295 16.19 -20.97 -2.48
N GLU A 296 16.56 -21.71 -3.53
CA GLU A 296 15.62 -22.35 -4.44
C GLU A 296 14.73 -23.34 -3.71
N LYS A 297 15.30 -24.21 -2.86
CA LYS A 297 14.55 -25.17 -2.05
C LYS A 297 13.60 -24.47 -1.07
N GLY A 298 14.06 -23.45 -0.35
CA GLY A 298 13.23 -22.76 0.64
C GLY A 298 12.05 -22.02 0.02
N HIS A 299 12.28 -21.31 -1.08
CA HIS A 299 11.21 -20.64 -1.81
C HIS A 299 10.24 -21.64 -2.44
N SER A 300 10.75 -22.70 -3.10
CA SER A 300 9.88 -23.74 -3.68
C SER A 300 9.03 -24.45 -2.62
N LEU A 301 9.56 -24.63 -1.41
CA LEU A 301 8.81 -25.21 -0.30
C LEU A 301 7.71 -24.26 0.19
N ALA A 302 7.98 -22.96 0.25
CA ALA A 302 6.96 -21.97 0.63
C ALA A 302 5.82 -21.92 -0.38
N ASP A 303 6.13 -21.89 -1.68
CA ASP A 303 5.15 -21.90 -2.77
C ASP A 303 4.29 -23.18 -2.75
N TYR A 304 4.94 -24.33 -2.63
CA TYR A 304 4.24 -25.62 -2.53
C TYR A 304 3.28 -25.65 -1.33
N GLU A 305 3.77 -25.26 -0.16
CA GLU A 305 3.01 -25.33 1.08
C GLU A 305 1.83 -24.35 1.09
N ALA A 306 2.03 -23.12 0.59
CA ALA A 306 0.95 -22.15 0.44
C ALA A 306 -0.13 -22.66 -0.54
N ASN A 307 0.26 -23.24 -1.67
CA ASN A 307 -0.69 -23.83 -2.61
C ASN A 307 -1.43 -25.04 -2.01
N TYR A 308 -0.73 -25.88 -1.24
CA TYR A 308 -1.30 -27.04 -0.55
C TYR A 308 -2.36 -26.63 0.49
N GLU A 309 -2.02 -25.70 1.39
CA GLU A 309 -2.94 -25.20 2.42
C GLU A 309 -4.17 -24.48 1.82
N ALA A 310 -3.96 -23.71 0.74
CA ALA A 310 -5.05 -23.08 0.02
C ALA A 310 -6.03 -24.11 -0.56
N ALA A 311 -5.54 -25.29 -0.96
CA ALA A 311 -6.36 -26.37 -1.50
C ALA A 311 -7.06 -27.22 -0.41
N GLU A 312 -6.38 -27.56 0.68
CA GLU A 312 -6.80 -28.58 1.65
C GLU A 312 -7.85 -28.14 2.67
N ARG A 313 -8.00 -26.84 3.01
CA ARG A 313 -9.04 -26.44 3.98
C ARG A 313 -10.45 -26.82 3.51
N PHE A 314 -10.69 -26.90 2.20
CA PHE A 314 -11.95 -27.43 1.68
C PHE A 314 -12.10 -28.94 1.89
N ARG A 315 -11.00 -29.71 1.85
CA ARG A 315 -11.01 -31.14 2.16
C ARG A 315 -11.30 -31.36 3.64
N LYS A 316 -10.71 -30.55 4.54
CA LYS A 316 -10.97 -30.60 5.98
C LYS A 316 -12.34 -30.05 6.41
N ILE A 317 -12.84 -28.99 5.77
CA ILE A 317 -14.21 -28.50 6.01
C ILE A 317 -15.25 -29.53 5.52
N LEU A 318 -14.96 -30.26 4.44
CA LEU A 318 -15.77 -31.43 4.04
C LEU A 318 -15.77 -32.54 5.11
N THR A 319 -14.68 -32.72 5.87
CA THR A 319 -14.60 -33.72 6.95
C THR A 319 -15.06 -33.23 8.35
N LEU A 320 -15.20 -31.92 8.56
CA LEU A 320 -15.53 -31.30 9.85
C LEU A 320 -16.90 -30.60 9.88
N ILE A 321 -17.73 -30.80 8.85
CA ILE A 321 -19.17 -30.83 9.14
C ILE A 321 -19.31 -32.00 10.11
N PRO A 322 -19.70 -31.79 11.39
CA PRO A 322 -20.03 -32.92 12.23
C PRO A 322 -20.95 -33.80 11.42
N GLY A 323 -20.82 -35.12 11.55
CA GLY A 323 -21.96 -35.98 11.34
C GLY A 323 -23.09 -35.58 12.32
N ASN A 324 -23.67 -34.39 12.16
CA ASN A 324 -25.10 -34.32 12.01
C ASN A 324 -25.33 -35.40 10.94
N ARG A 325 -25.86 -36.58 11.27
CA ARG A 325 -27.26 -36.63 11.71
C ARG A 325 -27.95 -35.36 11.22
N SER A 326 -27.87 -35.12 9.90
CA SER A 326 -29.05 -34.72 9.18
C SER A 326 -30.10 -35.60 9.82
N ARG A 327 -31.11 -35.00 10.45
CA ARG A 327 -32.43 -35.62 10.39
C ARG A 327 -32.49 -36.14 8.97
N SER A 328 -32.40 -37.45 8.87
CA SER A 328 -32.27 -38.13 7.62
C SER A 328 -33.41 -37.60 6.78
N LEU A 329 -33.16 -37.29 5.51
CA LEU A 329 -34.21 -37.39 4.50
C LEU A 329 -34.66 -38.87 4.50
N GLY A 330 -35.34 -39.30 5.56
CA GLY A 330 -35.48 -40.69 5.97
C GLY A 330 -36.61 -40.98 6.95
N ASP A 331 -37.27 -39.96 7.53
CA ASP A 331 -38.43 -40.18 8.39
C ASP A 331 -39.71 -39.60 7.77
N GLN A 332 -39.89 -39.72 6.45
CA GLN A 332 -41.22 -39.60 5.85
C GLN A 332 -41.74 -41.01 5.57
N GLU A 333 -42.64 -41.49 6.43
CA GLU A 333 -43.22 -42.83 6.35
C GLU A 333 -44.12 -43.05 5.11
N ASN A 334 -44.39 -42.00 4.33
CA ASN A 334 -45.16 -42.10 3.10
C ASN A 334 -44.77 -41.00 2.09
N VAL A 335 -43.84 -41.32 1.16
CA VAL A 335 -43.45 -40.41 0.07
C VAL A 335 -44.28 -40.74 -1.17
N ALA A 336 -45.26 -39.89 -1.48
CA ALA A 336 -46.13 -40.07 -2.64
C ALA A 336 -45.49 -39.46 -3.90
N TYR A 337 -44.97 -40.32 -4.78
CA TYR A 337 -44.48 -39.93 -6.11
C TYR A 337 -45.64 -39.78 -7.11
N SER A 338 -45.69 -38.66 -7.83
CA SER A 338 -46.64 -38.50 -8.93
C SER A 338 -46.26 -39.41 -10.10
N ARG A 339 -47.19 -39.66 -11.04
CA ARG A 339 -46.89 -40.44 -12.27
C ARG A 339 -45.64 -39.92 -12.98
N ALA A 340 -45.54 -38.61 -13.06
CA ALA A 340 -44.48 -37.90 -13.74
C ALA A 340 -43.13 -37.95 -12.98
N ASP A 341 -43.15 -38.19 -11.66
CA ASP A 341 -41.93 -38.45 -10.88
C ASP A 341 -41.51 -39.93 -11.00
N LYS A 342 -42.47 -40.87 -11.14
CA LYS A 342 -42.17 -42.30 -11.37
C LYS A 342 -41.52 -42.54 -12.73
N GLU A 343 -42.00 -41.87 -13.77
CA GLU A 343 -41.38 -41.88 -15.11
C GLU A 343 -39.92 -41.41 -15.04
N LEU A 344 -39.63 -40.33 -14.29
CA LEU A 344 -38.26 -39.85 -14.08
C LEU A 344 -37.39 -40.85 -13.29
N ILE A 345 -37.97 -41.54 -12.31
CA ILE A 345 -37.26 -42.57 -11.54
C ILE A 345 -36.88 -43.75 -12.44
N GLU A 346 -37.80 -44.21 -13.28
CA GLU A 346 -37.57 -45.30 -14.23
C GLU A 346 -36.53 -44.91 -15.29
N GLU A 347 -36.64 -43.71 -15.88
CA GLU A 347 -35.69 -43.18 -16.86
C GLU A 347 -34.26 -43.11 -16.31
N MET A 348 -34.12 -42.68 -15.04
CA MET A 348 -32.83 -42.50 -14.38
C MET A 348 -32.32 -43.76 -13.69
N GLY A 349 -33.01 -44.90 -13.83
CA GLY A 349 -32.63 -46.17 -13.19
C GLY A 349 -32.65 -46.12 -11.66
N GLY A 350 -33.50 -45.27 -11.07
CA GLY A 350 -33.63 -45.10 -9.64
C GLY A 350 -34.43 -46.24 -8.97
N GLN A 351 -34.05 -46.59 -7.75
CA GLN A 351 -34.77 -47.57 -6.93
C GLN A 351 -35.74 -46.86 -5.99
N VAL A 352 -37.01 -47.27 -6.00
CA VAL A 352 -38.03 -46.78 -5.06
C VAL A 352 -38.04 -47.68 -3.82
N PRO A 353 -37.58 -47.20 -2.65
CA PRO A 353 -37.63 -47.99 -1.43
C PRO A 353 -39.07 -48.10 -0.89
N PHE A 354 -39.33 -49.15 -0.10
CA PHE A 354 -40.62 -49.33 0.60
C PHE A 354 -40.93 -48.19 1.59
N LYS A 355 -39.90 -47.54 2.15
CA LYS A 355 -40.00 -46.32 2.97
C LYS A 355 -38.92 -45.33 2.56
N GLY A 356 -39.28 -44.05 2.49
CA GLY A 356 -38.36 -42.95 2.19
C GLY A 356 -38.26 -42.59 0.70
N TRP A 357 -37.16 -41.94 0.34
CA TRP A 357 -36.98 -41.32 -0.97
C TRP A 357 -36.29 -42.26 -1.96
N ALA A 358 -36.70 -42.21 -3.23
CA ALA A 358 -36.07 -42.92 -4.34
C ALA A 358 -34.61 -42.48 -4.51
N ARG A 359 -33.72 -43.43 -4.79
CA ARG A 359 -32.27 -43.21 -4.90
C ARG A 359 -31.72 -43.76 -6.20
N LEU A 360 -30.77 -43.04 -6.78
CA LEU A 360 -29.97 -43.54 -7.90
C LEU A 360 -28.77 -44.34 -7.39
N SER A 361 -28.17 -45.13 -8.27
CA SER A 361 -26.94 -45.88 -8.04
C SER A 361 -25.73 -44.99 -7.70
N ASP A 362 -25.75 -43.71 -8.11
CA ASP A 362 -24.72 -42.72 -7.80
C ASP A 362 -24.88 -42.03 -6.43
N GLY A 363 -25.92 -42.39 -5.68
CA GLY A 363 -26.20 -41.84 -4.35
C GLY A 363 -27.05 -40.57 -4.33
N ARG A 364 -27.49 -40.03 -5.48
CA ARG A 364 -28.44 -38.90 -5.54
C ARG A 364 -29.86 -39.34 -5.17
N ILE A 365 -30.62 -38.42 -4.58
CA ILE A 365 -32.00 -38.65 -4.11
C ILE A 365 -33.00 -37.98 -5.04
N ILE A 366 -34.01 -38.72 -5.50
CA ILE A 366 -35.12 -38.16 -6.29
C ILE A 366 -36.25 -37.72 -5.36
N ILE A 367 -36.61 -36.45 -5.44
CA ILE A 367 -37.62 -35.79 -4.60
C ILE A 367 -38.89 -35.52 -5.44
N PRO A 368 -40.11 -35.88 -4.97
CA PRO A 368 -41.34 -35.51 -5.66
C PRO A 368 -41.47 -33.99 -5.77
N ALA A 369 -41.95 -33.51 -6.91
CA ALA A 369 -42.03 -32.09 -7.20
C ALA A 369 -42.76 -31.26 -6.11
N LYS A 370 -43.75 -31.85 -5.43
CA LYS A 370 -44.49 -31.22 -4.33
C LYS A 370 -43.64 -30.89 -3.09
N GLN A 371 -42.56 -31.63 -2.88
CA GLN A 371 -41.73 -31.53 -1.66
C GLN A 371 -40.45 -30.72 -1.87
N VAL A 372 -40.06 -30.46 -3.12
CA VAL A 372 -38.87 -29.67 -3.49
C VAL A 372 -38.85 -28.31 -2.79
N ARG A 373 -39.96 -27.56 -2.78
CA ARG A 373 -40.04 -26.24 -2.13
C ARG A 373 -39.77 -26.29 -0.64
N GLY A 374 -40.24 -27.34 0.05
CA GLY A 374 -39.99 -27.54 1.47
C GLY A 374 -38.50 -27.76 1.75
N VAL A 375 -37.86 -28.63 0.96
CA VAL A 375 -36.44 -28.95 1.10
C VAL A 375 -35.53 -27.77 0.75
N VAL A 376 -35.85 -27.03 -0.32
CA VAL A 376 -35.13 -25.80 -0.71
C VAL A 376 -35.22 -24.75 0.39
N LYS A 377 -36.43 -24.49 0.91
CA LYS A 377 -36.64 -23.51 2.00
C LYS A 377 -35.91 -23.90 3.28
N GLU A 378 -35.90 -25.18 3.64
CA GLU A 378 -35.17 -25.67 4.81
C GLU A 378 -33.66 -25.46 4.66
N HIS A 379 -33.09 -25.76 3.48
CA HIS A 379 -31.66 -25.57 3.24
C HIS A 379 -31.28 -24.09 3.12
N HIS A 380 -32.11 -23.27 2.49
CA HIS A 380 -31.93 -21.82 2.46
C HIS A 380 -31.91 -21.24 3.88
N ASN A 381 -32.87 -21.62 4.73
CA ASN A 381 -32.93 -21.13 6.11
C ASN A 381 -31.72 -21.57 6.97
N LYS A 382 -31.13 -22.73 6.68
CA LYS A 382 -29.94 -23.22 7.40
C LYS A 382 -28.64 -22.57 6.95
N THR A 383 -28.54 -22.20 5.67
CA THR A 383 -27.27 -21.81 5.03
C THR A 383 -27.21 -20.34 4.65
N HIS A 384 -28.37 -19.67 4.51
CA HIS A 384 -28.52 -18.33 3.97
C HIS A 384 -27.85 -18.13 2.60
N TRP A 385 -27.69 -19.19 1.82
CA TRP A 385 -27.11 -19.11 0.48
C TRP A 385 -28.05 -18.41 -0.51
N GLY A 386 -27.47 -17.61 -1.40
CA GLY A 386 -28.15 -17.04 -2.56
C GLY A 386 -28.55 -18.12 -3.58
N ALA A 387 -29.46 -17.79 -4.50
CA ALA A 387 -30.11 -18.74 -5.41
C ALA A 387 -29.11 -19.64 -6.17
N ASP A 388 -28.09 -19.06 -6.81
CA ASP A 388 -27.11 -19.82 -7.59
C ASP A 388 -26.32 -20.82 -6.74
N SER A 389 -25.88 -20.40 -5.54
CA SER A 389 -25.10 -21.25 -4.63
C SER A 389 -25.95 -22.37 -4.04
N LEU A 390 -27.21 -22.07 -3.73
CA LEU A 390 -28.17 -23.05 -3.23
C LEU A 390 -28.51 -24.10 -4.30
N TYR A 391 -28.72 -23.66 -5.55
CA TYR A 391 -29.01 -24.57 -6.65
C TYR A 391 -27.83 -25.52 -6.90
N GLN A 392 -26.61 -24.98 -7.01
CA GLN A 392 -25.41 -25.79 -7.26
C GLN A 392 -25.18 -26.84 -6.16
N PHE A 393 -25.43 -26.50 -4.89
CA PHE A 393 -25.34 -27.46 -3.80
C PHE A 393 -26.44 -28.54 -3.86
N LEU A 394 -27.70 -28.13 -4.06
CA LEU A 394 -28.82 -29.07 -4.06
C LEU A 394 -28.78 -30.00 -5.27
N HIS A 395 -28.40 -29.50 -6.45
CA HIS A 395 -28.31 -30.28 -7.68
C HIS A 395 -27.27 -31.42 -7.61
N GLN A 396 -26.23 -31.28 -6.76
CA GLN A 396 -25.26 -32.36 -6.54
C GLN A 396 -25.82 -33.53 -5.73
N LYS A 397 -26.89 -33.31 -4.95
CA LYS A 397 -27.44 -34.31 -4.01
C LYS A 397 -28.87 -34.74 -4.33
N LEU A 398 -29.63 -33.86 -4.98
CA LEU A 398 -31.07 -33.98 -5.17
C LEU A 398 -31.41 -33.84 -6.65
N ILE A 399 -32.37 -34.64 -7.09
CA ILE A 399 -32.97 -34.57 -8.41
C ILE A 399 -34.46 -34.31 -8.21
N GLY A 400 -34.96 -33.23 -8.81
CA GLY A 400 -36.37 -32.89 -8.78
C GLY A 400 -36.74 -32.11 -10.04
N ARG A 401 -37.88 -32.45 -10.64
CA ARG A 401 -38.34 -31.88 -11.92
C ARG A 401 -38.45 -30.35 -11.92
N ASN A 402 -38.72 -29.77 -10.76
CA ASN A 402 -38.87 -28.33 -10.54
C ASN A 402 -37.76 -27.76 -9.64
N LEU A 403 -36.63 -28.45 -9.45
CA LEU A 403 -35.57 -27.98 -8.55
C LEU A 403 -35.02 -26.62 -8.99
N TYR A 404 -34.70 -26.45 -10.27
CA TYR A 404 -34.18 -25.19 -10.81
C TYR A 404 -35.20 -24.05 -10.74
N THR A 405 -36.48 -24.32 -10.98
CA THR A 405 -37.53 -23.29 -10.94
C THR A 405 -37.99 -22.95 -9.52
N THR A 406 -37.61 -23.75 -8.53
CA THR A 406 -38.02 -23.56 -7.12
C THR A 406 -36.93 -22.89 -6.27
N VAL A 407 -35.66 -23.06 -6.63
CA VAL A 407 -34.52 -22.29 -6.07
C VAL A 407 -34.53 -20.89 -6.66
#